data_AF-A0A847B5K4-F1
#
_entry.id   AF-A0A847B5K4-F1
#
_cell.length_a   1.000
_cell.length_b   1.000
_cell.length_c   1.000
_cell.angle_alpha   90.00
_cell.angle_beta   90.00
_cell.angle_gamma   90.00
#
_symmetry.space_group_name_H-M   'P 1'
#
loop_
_entity.id
_entity.type
_entity.pdbx_description
1 polymer ?
#
loop_
_entity_poly.entity_id
_entity_poly.type
_entity_poly.pdbx_seq_one_letter_code
_entity_poly.pdbx_strand_id
1 'polypeptide(L)'
;MKYIKRLSEKKLALYLNTFKSVAIVGPKFSGKTTLAKRFAKSEIYLTPLNIDENKTILQLSLDLFFAGDKLKLIDEWLLIPEV
;
A
#
# COMPACT_ATOMS: atom_id res chain seq x y z
N MET A 1 4.98 -23.53 13.42
CA MET A 1 6.20 -22.69 13.41
C MET A 1 5.82 -21.25 13.80
N LYS A 2 6.50 -20.60 14.74
CA LYS A 2 6.13 -19.26 15.26
C LYS A 2 6.74 -18.17 14.39
N TYR A 3 5.98 -17.12 14.10
CA TYR A 3 6.44 -15.99 13.29
C TYR A 3 7.62 -15.26 13.97
N ILE A 4 8.68 -14.98 13.19
CA ILE A 4 9.82 -14.18 13.62
C ILE A 4 9.64 -12.75 13.09
N LYS A 5 9.64 -11.77 14.00
CA LYS A 5 9.39 -10.37 13.66
C LYS A 5 10.51 -9.79 12.78
N ARG A 6 10.14 -9.20 11.64
CA ARG A 6 11.12 -8.53 10.76
C ARG A 6 11.59 -7.21 11.38
N LEU A 7 12.87 -6.87 11.22
CA LEU A 7 13.42 -5.59 11.68
C LEU A 7 12.66 -4.37 11.10
N SER A 8 12.26 -4.47 9.84
CA SER A 8 11.52 -3.41 9.13
C SER A 8 10.15 -3.12 9.72
N GLU A 9 9.54 -4.04 10.48
CA GLU A 9 8.24 -3.79 11.11
C GLU A 9 8.30 -2.69 12.16
N LYS A 10 9.38 -2.65 12.96
CA LYS A 10 9.55 -1.60 13.97
C LYS A 10 9.68 -0.23 13.31
N LYS A 11 10.45 -0.16 12.21
CA LYS A 11 10.65 1.07 11.43
C LYS A 11 9.35 1.54 10.78
N LEU A 12 8.61 0.62 10.16
CA LEU A 12 7.34 0.93 9.51
C LEU A 12 6.29 1.40 10.52
N ALA A 13 6.18 0.72 11.68
CA ALA A 13 5.25 1.13 12.74
C ALA A 13 5.55 2.56 13.24
N LEU A 14 6.83 2.90 13.45
CA LEU A 14 7.22 4.26 13.81
C LEU A 14 6.78 5.26 12.73
N TYR A 15 7.06 4.97 11.47
CA TYR A 15 6.75 5.88 10.37
C TYR A 15 5.25 6.07 10.17
N LEU A 16 4.43 5.02 10.27
CA LEU A 16 2.98 5.13 10.16
C LEU A 16 2.35 5.91 11.33
N ASN A 17 3.00 5.93 12.49
CA ASN A 17 2.58 6.75 13.64
C ASN A 17 3.01 8.22 13.51
N THR A 18 4.08 8.50 12.76
CA THR A 18 4.63 9.86 12.60
C THR A 18 4.09 10.56 11.35
N PHE A 19 3.92 9.84 10.25
CA PHE A 19 3.57 10.38 8.94
C PHE A 19 2.18 9.94 8.51
N LYS A 20 1.52 10.79 7.71
CA LYS A 20 0.20 10.48 7.13
C LYS A 20 0.26 9.32 6.13
N SER A 21 1.40 9.13 5.46
CA SER A 21 1.63 8.08 4.47
C SER A 21 3.10 7.68 4.47
N VAL A 22 3.38 6.44 4.04
CA VAL A 22 4.73 5.87 3.97
C VAL A 22 4.88 5.09 2.67
N ALA A 23 5.89 5.43 1.87
CA ALA A 23 6.26 4.68 0.67
C ALA A 23 7.25 3.55 1.03
N ILE A 24 6.95 2.32 0.61
CA ILE A 24 7.83 1.16 0.83
C ILE A 24 8.45 0.77 -0.52
N VAL A 25 9.71 1.14 -0.72
CA VAL A 25 10.43 0.96 -2.00
C VAL A 25 11.51 -0.12 -1.88
N GLY A 26 11.76 -0.84 -2.97
CA GLY A 26 12.82 -1.84 -3.06
C GLY A 26 12.59 -2.88 -4.17
N PRO A 27 13.55 -3.80 -4.39
CA PRO A 27 13.54 -4.74 -5.52
C PRO A 27 12.30 -5.65 -5.57
N LYS A 28 11.96 -6.19 -6.75
CA LYS A 28 10.91 -7.22 -6.88
C LYS A 28 11.21 -8.38 -5.92
N PHE A 29 10.18 -8.97 -5.32
CA PHE A 29 10.30 -10.07 -4.34
C PHE A 29 11.01 -9.78 -3.01
N SER A 30 11.34 -8.52 -2.67
CA SER A 30 11.93 -8.18 -1.36
C SER A 30 10.95 -8.16 -0.17
N GLY A 31 9.73 -8.68 -0.33
CA GLY A 31 8.74 -8.80 0.75
C GLY A 31 8.03 -7.49 1.15
N LYS A 32 8.07 -6.45 0.30
CA LYS A 32 7.45 -5.13 0.54
C LYS A 32 5.94 -5.20 0.74
N THR A 33 5.23 -5.76 -0.24
CA THR A 33 3.77 -5.94 -0.17
C THR A 33 3.43 -6.79 1.05
N THR A 34 4.15 -7.90 1.29
CA THR A 34 3.95 -8.75 2.47
C THR A 34 4.20 -8.02 3.81
N LEU A 35 5.10 -7.04 3.85
CA LEU A 35 5.32 -6.19 5.02
C LEU A 35 4.16 -5.20 5.18
N ALA A 36 3.76 -4.51 4.10
CA ALA A 36 2.71 -3.51 4.11
C ALA A 36 1.34 -4.08 4.54
N LYS A 37 0.99 -5.25 3.99
CA LYS A 37 -0.25 -5.99 4.31
C LYS A 37 -0.42 -6.33 5.80
N ARG A 38 0.68 -6.44 6.55
CA ARG A 38 0.60 -6.74 7.99
C ARG A 38 0.13 -5.55 8.82
N PHE A 39 0.19 -4.34 8.26
CA PHE A 39 -0.27 -3.12 8.90
C PHE A 39 -1.57 -2.61 8.25
N ALA A 40 -1.73 -2.80 6.95
CA ALA A 40 -2.90 -2.35 6.21
C ALA A 40 -4.21 -2.94 6.75
N LYS A 41 -5.26 -2.12 6.78
CA LYS A 41 -6.63 -2.53 7.11
C LYS A 41 -7.53 -2.62 5.87
N SER A 42 -7.14 -1.95 4.80
CA SER A 42 -7.77 -2.03 3.49
C SER A 42 -6.71 -1.92 2.39
N GLU A 43 -7.02 -2.38 1.18
CA GLU A 43 -6.05 -2.48 0.08
C GLU A 43 -6.70 -2.01 -1.23
N ILE A 44 -5.93 -1.32 -2.07
CA ILE A 44 -6.25 -1.00 -3.47
C ILE A 44 -5.08 -1.47 -4.32
N TYR A 45 -5.35 -2.24 -5.35
CA TYR A 45 -4.38 -2.66 -6.35
C TYR A 45 -4.60 -1.86 -7.62
N LEU A 46 -3.61 -1.05 -8.00
CA LEU A 46 -3.66 -0.29 -9.23
C LEU A 46 -3.18 -1.17 -10.38
N THR A 47 -4.04 -1.31 -11.39
CA THR A 47 -3.80 -2.07 -12.61
C THR A 47 -4.06 -1.16 -13.81
N PRO A 48 -3.55 -1.50 -15.00
CA PRO A 48 -3.88 -0.73 -16.21
C PRO A 48 -5.39 -0.66 -16.49
N LEU A 49 -6.16 -1.65 -16.02
CA LEU A 49 -7.61 -1.71 -16.25
C LEU A 49 -8.40 -0.76 -15.35
N ASN A 50 -7.92 -0.46 -14.14
CA ASN A 50 -8.68 0.31 -13.14
C ASN A 50 -8.04 1.66 -12.81
N ILE A 51 -6.88 1.98 -13.37
CA ILE A 51 -6.15 3.19 -13.00
C ILE A 51 -6.93 4.46 -13.33
N ASP A 52 -7.61 4.51 -14.47
CA ASP A 52 -8.34 5.71 -14.90
C ASP A 52 -9.64 5.89 -14.11
N GLU A 53 -10.33 4.80 -13.78
CA GLU A 53 -11.47 4.82 -12.87
C GLU A 53 -11.05 5.32 -11.47
N ASN A 54 -9.97 4.77 -10.92
CA ASN A 54 -9.43 5.18 -9.61
C ASN A 54 -9.02 6.66 -9.60
N LYS A 55 -8.37 7.16 -10.67
CA LYS A 55 -8.05 8.59 -10.83
C LYS A 55 -9.31 9.44 -10.88
N THR A 56 -10.33 9.00 -11.61
CA THR A 56 -11.61 9.71 -11.72
C THR A 56 -12.28 9.82 -10.34
N ILE A 57 -12.36 8.72 -9.58
CA ILE A 57 -12.91 8.71 -8.22
C ILE A 57 -12.10 9.65 -7.31
N LEU A 58 -10.78 9.61 -7.37
CA LEU A 58 -9.91 10.48 -6.57
C LEU A 58 -10.12 11.97 -6.88
N GLN A 59 -10.33 12.33 -8.15
CA GLN A 59 -10.63 13.70 -8.57
C GLN A 59 -12.01 14.19 -8.12
N LEU A 60 -13.00 13.29 -8.13
CA LEU A 60 -14.37 13.61 -7.73
C LEU A 60 -14.53 13.70 -6.21
N SER A 61 -13.94 12.77 -5.46
CA SER A 61 -14.05 12.74 -4.00
C SER A 61 -12.93 11.92 -3.36
N LEU A 62 -12.10 12.60 -2.58
CA LEU A 62 -11.09 11.98 -1.72
C LEU A 62 -11.73 11.07 -0.66
N ASP A 63 -12.85 11.49 -0.08
CA ASP A 63 -13.53 10.73 0.97
C ASP A 63 -14.08 9.40 0.43
N LEU A 64 -14.57 9.40 -0.81
CA LEU A 64 -15.02 8.19 -1.48
C LEU A 64 -13.83 7.27 -1.82
N PHE A 65 -12.74 7.82 -2.36
CA PHE A 65 -11.54 7.03 -2.68
C PHE A 65 -10.91 6.39 -1.42
N PHE A 66 -10.87 7.14 -0.32
CA PHE A 66 -10.31 6.69 0.95
C PHE A 66 -11.33 6.04 1.89
N ALA A 67 -12.53 5.72 1.42
CA ALA A 67 -13.56 5.08 2.20
C ALA A 67 -13.10 3.72 2.79
N GLY A 68 -13.72 3.35 3.90
CA GLY A 68 -13.39 2.14 4.67
C GLY A 68 -12.32 2.34 5.73
N ASP A 69 -11.67 1.24 6.13
CA ASP A 69 -10.76 1.27 7.26
C ASP A 69 -9.47 2.03 6.97
N LYS A 70 -9.14 2.96 7.87
CA LYS A 70 -7.92 3.79 7.81
C LYS A 70 -6.67 2.97 8.05
N LEU A 71 -5.63 3.35 7.30
CA LEU A 71 -4.43 2.59 6.95
C LEU A 71 -4.66 1.72 5.71
N LYS A 72 -4.74 2.38 4.56
CA LYS A 72 -4.99 1.76 3.26
C LYS A 72 -3.66 1.52 2.52
N LEU A 73 -3.42 0.29 2.08
CA LEU A 73 -2.34 -0.04 1.17
C LEU A 73 -2.77 0.33 -0.25
N ILE A 74 -1.95 1.12 -0.94
CA ILE A 74 -2.07 1.36 -2.39
C ILE A 74 -0.88 0.63 -3.03
N ASP A 75 -1.16 -0.41 -3.79
CA ASP A 75 -0.13 -1.24 -4.44
C ASP A 75 -0.12 -0.97 -5.95
N GLU A 76 0.98 -0.38 -6.43
CA GLU A 76 1.19 0.02 -7.83
C GLU A 76 1.86 -1.06 -8.69
N TRP A 77 2.10 -2.26 -8.14
CA TRP A 77 3.00 -3.24 -8.76
C TRP A 77 2.55 -3.71 -10.14
N LEU A 78 1.25 -3.72 -10.42
CA LEU A 78 0.70 -4.15 -11.71
C LEU A 78 0.79 -3.07 -12.80
N LEU A 79 1.25 -1.85 -12.46
CA LEU A 79 1.49 -0.77 -13.43
C LEU A 79 2.89 -0.83 -14.06
N ILE A 80 3.81 -1.59 -13.48
CA ILE A 80 5.17 -1.72 -13.99
C ILE A 80 5.11 -2.68 -15.19
N PRO A 81 5.42 -2.24 -16.43
CA PRO A 81 5.43 -3.13 -17.58
C PRO A 81 6.42 -4.28 -17.36
N GLU A 82 6.03 -5.49 -17.76
CA GLU A 82 7.01 -6.56 -17.95
C GLU A 82 7.90 -6.14 -19.12
N VAL A 83 9.19 -6.03 -18.84
CA VAL A 83 10.22 -5.68 -19.84
C VAL A 83 10.26 -6.74 -20.92
#